data_AF-A0A124G223-F1
#
_entry.id   AF-A0A124G223-F1
#
_cell.length_a   1.000
_cell.length_b   1.000
_cell.length_c   1.000
_cell.angle_alpha   90.00
_cell.angle_beta   90.00
_cell.angle_gamma   90.00
#
_symmetry.space_group_name_H-M   'P 1'
#
loop_
_entity.id
_entity.type
_entity.pdbx_description
1 polymer ?
#
loop_
_entity_poly.entity_id
_entity_poly.type
_entity_poly.pdbx_seq_one_letter_code
_entity_poly.pdbx_strand_id
1 'polypeptide(L)' 'TLQDLKDLQMMSDQLYEMSNCGLGQTAGSPLKDILAHFRAEVEAHIKLKVCPAGVCPMSGQRIYKTI' A
#
# COMPACT_ATOMS: atom_id res chain seq x y z
N THR A 1 -10.97 4.15 -0.76
CA THR A 1 -11.15 5.18 0.29
C THR A 1 -10.21 4.88 1.45
N LEU A 2 -10.29 5.57 2.59
CA LEU A 2 -9.49 5.18 3.79
C LEU A 2 -9.88 3.81 4.36
N GLN A 3 -11.06 3.30 4.00
CA GLN A 3 -11.49 1.96 4.36
C GLN A 3 -10.58 0.89 3.74
N ASP A 4 -10.10 1.11 2.51
CA ASP A 4 -9.20 0.19 1.81
C ASP A 4 -7.95 -0.17 2.63
N LEU A 5 -7.44 0.75 3.47
CA LEU A 5 -6.30 0.49 4.35
C LEU A 5 -6.62 -0.54 5.45
N LYS A 6 -7.84 -0.46 6.00
CA LYS A 6 -8.29 -1.42 7.01
C LYS A 6 -8.53 -2.78 6.36
N ASP A 7 -9.09 -2.78 5.16
CA ASP A 7 -9.35 -4.01 4.42
C ASP A 7 -8.03 -4.70 4.05
N LEU A 8 -7.01 -3.94 3.59
CA LEU A 8 -5.66 -4.47 3.33
C LEU A 8 -5.01 -5.05 4.58
N GLN A 9 -5.13 -4.39 5.73
CA GLN A 9 -4.60 -4.90 7.00
C GLN A 9 -5.29 -6.22 7.37
N MET A 10 -6.62 -6.25 7.32
CA MET A 10 -7.41 -7.45 7.60
C MET A 10 -7.04 -8.60 6.66
N MET A 11 -6.94 -8.33 5.36
CA MET A 11 -6.54 -9.32 4.36
C MET A 11 -5.14 -9.85 4.64
N SER A 12 -4.21 -8.98 5.02
CA SER A 12 -2.85 -9.42 5.36
C SER A 12 -2.82 -10.36 6.57
N ASP A 13 -3.66 -10.11 7.58
CA ASP A 13 -3.76 -10.97 8.75
C ASP A 13 -4.43 -12.31 8.38
N GLN A 14 -5.46 -12.27 7.54
CA GLN A 14 -6.11 -13.48 7.03
C GLN A 14 -5.18 -14.32 6.15
N LEU A 15 -4.35 -13.70 5.29
CA LEU A 15 -3.37 -14.41 4.48
C LEU A 15 -2.40 -15.20 5.37
N TYR A 16 -1.96 -14.62 6.48
CA TYR A 16 -1.07 -15.26 7.43
C TYR A 16 -1.75 -16.39 8.22
N GLU A 17 -2.95 -16.14 8.78
CA GLU A 17 -3.61 -17.10 9.68
C GLU A 17 -4.35 -18.23 8.93
N MET A 18 -4.91 -17.95 7.75
CA MET A 18 -5.85 -18.86 7.07
C MET A 18 -5.23 -19.63 5.89
N SER A 19 -3.99 -19.30 5.48
CA SER A 19 -3.35 -19.98 4.36
C SER A 19 -2.78 -21.33 4.77
N ASN A 20 -3.08 -22.37 3.98
CA ASN A 20 -2.61 -23.73 4.20
C ASN A 20 -1.15 -23.98 3.78
N CYS A 21 -0.49 -23.01 3.14
CA CYS A 21 0.91 -23.12 2.73
C CYS A 21 1.69 -21.84 3.06
N GLY A 22 3.00 -21.98 3.28
CA GLY A 22 3.87 -20.87 3.68
C GLY A 22 3.95 -19.73 2.66
N LEU A 23 3.73 -20.01 1.37
CA LEU A 23 3.66 -18.97 0.33
C LEU A 23 2.46 -18.04 0.57
N GLY A 24 1.29 -18.60 0.89
CA GLY A 24 0.11 -17.81 1.20
C GLY A 24 0.30 -16.99 2.49
N GLN A 25 0.94 -17.59 3.50
CA GLN A 25 1.23 -16.89 4.75
C GLN A 25 2.16 -15.68 4.55
N THR A 26 3.17 -15.83 3.69
CA THR A 26 4.17 -14.78 3.39
C THR A 26 3.63 -13.71 2.44
N ALA A 27 2.57 -14.00 1.68
CA ALA A 27 1.97 -13.03 0.76
C ALA A 27 1.43 -11.78 1.47
N GLY A 28 1.11 -11.87 2.77
CA GLY A 28 0.72 -10.73 3.60
C GLY A 28 1.88 -9.85 4.06
N SER A 29 3.11 -10.36 4.14
CA SER A 29 4.25 -9.61 4.70
C SER A 29 4.52 -8.27 3.98
N PRO A 30 4.51 -8.18 2.63
CA PRO A 30 4.67 -6.91 1.94
C PRO A 30 3.61 -5.87 2.30
N LEU A 31 2.37 -6.29 2.58
CA LEU A 31 1.31 -5.37 3.00
C LEU A 31 1.59 -4.81 4.40
N LYS A 32 2.00 -5.65 5.35
CA LYS A 32 2.39 -5.21 6.70
C LYS A 32 3.53 -4.22 6.65
N ASP A 33 4.60 -4.54 5.91
CA ASP A 33 5.80 -3.72 5.82
C ASP A 33 5.51 -2.37 5.16
N ILE A 34 4.74 -2.37 4.07
CA ILE A 34 4.32 -1.13 3.39
C ILE A 34 3.48 -0.25 4.32
N LEU A 35 2.53 -0.81 5.06
CA LEU A 35 1.68 -0.05 5.98
C LEU A 35 2.42 0.42 7.24
N ALA A 36 3.46 -0.29 7.67
CA ALA A 36 4.28 0.08 8.81
C ALA A 36 5.29 1.20 8.47
N HIS A 37 5.94 1.10 7.31
CA HIS A 37 7.06 1.97 6.95
C HIS A 37 6.71 3.07 5.95
N PHE A 38 5.72 2.85 5.08
CA PHE A 38 5.38 3.73 3.96
C PHE A 38 3.93 4.23 4.01
N ARG A 39 3.30 4.24 5.19
CA ARG A 39 1.89 4.63 5.37
C ARG A 39 1.53 5.96 4.73
N ALA A 40 2.39 6.97 4.91
CA ALA A 40 2.15 8.31 4.37
C ALA A 40 2.08 8.33 2.84
N GLU A 41 2.91 7.53 2.17
CA GLU A 41 2.89 7.38 0.72
C GLU A 41 1.59 6.70 0.26
N VAL A 42 1.19 5.62 0.92
CA VAL A 42 -0.07 4.92 0.60
C VAL A 42 -1.28 5.83 0.84
N GLU A 43 -1.28 6.62 1.91
CA GLU A 43 -2.36 7.59 2.16
C GLU A 43 -2.40 8.69 1.10
N ALA A 44 -1.25 9.19 0.64
CA ALA A 44 -1.17 10.13 -0.48
C ALA A 44 -1.71 9.48 -1.78
N HIS A 45 -1.39 8.22 -2.03
CA HIS A 45 -1.93 7.46 -3.16
C HIS A 45 -3.45 7.35 -3.10
N ILE A 46 -4.01 7.10 -1.93
CA ILE A 46 -5.46 6.92 -1.75
C ILE A 46 -6.22 8.26 -1.81
N LYS A 47 -5.76 9.27 -1.06
CA LYS A 47 -6.44 10.56 -0.87
C LYS A 47 -6.19 11.52 -2.02
N LEU A 48 -4.93 11.68 -2.42
CA LEU A 48 -4.49 12.72 -3.35
C LEU A 48 -4.30 12.19 -4.77
N LYS A 49 -4.26 10.86 -4.95
CA LYS A 49 -3.98 10.20 -6.24
C LYS A 49 -2.63 10.60 -6.84
N VAL A 50 -1.66 10.92 -5.98
CA VAL A 50 -0.32 11.39 -6.35
C VAL A 50 0.73 10.54 -5.65
N CYS A 51 1.80 10.19 -6.36
CA CYS A 51 2.95 9.48 -5.80
C CYS A 51 4.03 10.48 -5.37
N PRO A 52 4.32 10.64 -4.06
CA PRO A 52 5.37 11.55 -3.60
C PRO A 52 6.78 11.14 -4.08
N ALA A 53 7.02 9.83 -4.25
CA ALA A 53 8.26 9.31 -4.82
C ALA A 53 8.35 9.48 -6.35
N GLY A 54 7.25 9.80 -7.03
CA GLY A 54 7.22 10.03 -8.48
C GLY A 54 7.47 8.79 -9.34
N VAL A 55 7.42 7.58 -8.77
CA VAL A 55 7.72 6.32 -9.46
C VAL A 55 6.48 5.61 -9.98
N CYS A 56 5.32 5.78 -9.34
CA CYS A 56 4.10 5.11 -9.77
C CYS A 56 3.50 5.81 -11.00
N PRO A 57 2.95 5.07 -11.98
CA PRO A 57 2.27 5.62 -13.15
C PRO A 57 0.86 6.13 -12.79
N MET A 58 0.73 6.88 -11.71
CA MET A 58 -0.53 7.51 -11.30
C MET A 58 -0.68 8.85 -12.01
N SER A 59 -1.87 9.12 -12.52
CA SER A 59 -2.19 10.27 -13.36
C SER A 59 -2.12 11.65 -12.66
N GLY A 60 -1.84 11.69 -11.36
CA GLY A 60 -1.74 12.92 -10.58
C GLY A 60 -0.35 13.56 -10.65
N GLN A 61 -0.20 14.56 -11.53
CA GLN A 61 0.81 15.62 -11.61
C GLN A 61 2.19 15.38 -10.99
N ARG A 62 3.24 15.42 -11.85
CA ARG A 62 4.64 15.54 -11.45
C ARG A 62 4.85 16.80 -10.59
N ILE A 63 4.99 16.62 -9.28
CA ILE A 63 5.30 17.71 -8.33
C ILE A 63 6.65 18.38 -8.66
N TYR A 64 7.53 17.72 -9.43
CA TYR A 64 8.88 18.18 -9.75
C TYR A 64 9.11 18.64 -11.21
N LYS A 65 8.08 19.15 -11.91
CA LYS A 65 8.25 19.69 -13.29
C LYS A 65 8.29 21.24 -13.32
N THR A 66 9.01 21.86 -12.39
CA THR A 66 9.26 23.33 -12.41
C THR A 66 10.61 23.73 -11.78
N ILE A 67 11.70 23.13 -12.25
CA ILE A 67 13.02 23.80 -12.24
C ILE A 67 13.54 23.79 -13.67
#